data_AF-R0D4X4-F1
#
_entry.id   AF-R0D4X4-F1
#
_cell.length_a   1.000
_cell.length_b   1.000
_cell.length_c   1.000
_cell.angle_alpha   90.00
_cell.angle_beta   90.00
_cell.angle_gamma   90.00
#
_symmetry.space_group_name_H-M   'P 1'
#
loop_
_entity.id
_entity.type
_entity.pdbx_description
1 polymer ?
#
loop_
_entity_poly.entity_id
_entity_poly.type
_entity_poly.pdbx_seq_one_letter_code
_entity_poly.pdbx_strand_id
1 'polypeptide(L)'
;MRVISQNGAIDVPYEMTAFHLAGGMIRMNMVGDTGKGTLMAQYETPEKAEKAMEMLHKAYTGIMPSLVIDRNAKLDEESMKALINSIEGVFVKPANAGDIDVHMLPRIFQFPTDDEIEVEE
;
A
#
# COMPACT_ATOMS: atom_id res chain seq x y z
N MET A 1 3.87 5.49 2.51
CA MET A 1 3.89 4.00 2.45
C MET A 1 5.32 3.57 2.12
N ARG A 2 5.82 2.47 2.67
CA ARG A 2 7.12 1.89 2.25
C ARG A 2 6.90 0.87 1.15
N VAL A 3 7.72 0.90 0.11
CA VAL A 3 7.70 -0.06 -1.00
C VAL A 3 9.01 -0.81 -1.03
N ILE A 4 8.92 -2.12 -0.85
CA ILE A 4 10.04 -3.05 -0.86
C ILE A 4 10.10 -3.76 -2.22
N SER A 5 11.29 -3.87 -2.80
CA SER A 5 11.49 -4.64 -4.02
C SER A 5 11.13 -6.11 -3.82
N GLN A 6 10.82 -6.80 -4.91
CA GLN A 6 10.42 -8.20 -4.91
C GLN A 6 11.41 -9.09 -4.15
N ASN A 7 12.71 -8.84 -4.31
CA ASN A 7 13.78 -9.56 -3.62
C ASN A 7 14.14 -9.02 -2.22
N GLY A 8 13.43 -8.03 -1.71
CA GLY A 8 13.67 -7.45 -0.38
C GLY A 8 14.86 -6.48 -0.27
N ALA A 9 15.64 -6.26 -1.33
CA ALA A 9 16.91 -5.54 -1.25
C ALA A 9 16.78 -4.00 -1.27
N ILE A 10 15.67 -3.47 -1.78
CA ILE A 10 15.42 -2.03 -1.92
C ILE A 10 14.17 -1.69 -1.11
N ASP A 11 14.25 -0.63 -0.31
CA ASP A 11 13.12 -0.12 0.46
C ASP A 11 13.03 1.41 0.32
N VAL A 12 11.96 1.89 -0.32
CA VAL A 12 11.77 3.30 -0.68
C VAL A 12 10.42 3.87 -0.22
N PRO A 13 10.33 5.18 0.06
CA PRO A 13 9.05 5.82 0.36
C PRO A 13 8.24 6.04 -0.93
N TYR A 14 7.02 5.52 -0.99
CA TYR A 14 6.13 5.63 -2.16
C TYR A 14 5.96 7.08 -2.62
N GLU A 15 5.76 8.01 -1.69
CA GLU A 15 5.45 9.42 -1.95
C GLU A 15 6.61 10.20 -2.60
N MET A 16 7.83 9.67 -2.57
CA MET A 16 9.00 10.28 -3.22
C MET A 16 9.53 9.46 -4.40
N THR A 17 8.74 8.49 -4.88
CA THR A 17 9.17 7.55 -5.90
C THR A 17 8.14 7.47 -7.03
N ALA A 18 8.62 7.59 -8.27
CA ALA A 18 7.83 7.34 -9.47
C ALA A 18 8.07 5.91 -9.94
N PHE A 19 7.02 5.08 -9.95
CA PHE A 19 7.05 3.72 -10.47
C PHE A 19 6.54 3.69 -11.92
N HIS A 20 7.17 2.88 -12.77
CA HIS A 20 6.76 2.73 -14.16
C HIS A 20 7.00 1.30 -14.66
N LEU A 21 6.20 0.91 -15.66
CA LEU A 21 6.30 -0.38 -16.33
C LEU A 21 7.26 -0.32 -17.51
N ALA A 22 7.97 -1.42 -17.74
CA ALA A 22 8.84 -1.64 -18.89
C ALA A 22 8.73 -3.11 -19.33
N GLY A 23 7.61 -3.46 -19.98
CA GLY A 23 7.26 -4.86 -20.24
C GLY A 23 6.96 -5.61 -18.94
N GLY A 24 7.52 -6.80 -18.75
CA GLY A 24 7.42 -7.56 -17.49
C GLY A 24 8.21 -6.98 -16.31
N MET A 25 8.76 -5.76 -16.39
CA MET A 25 9.56 -5.16 -15.33
C MET A 25 8.86 -3.94 -14.72
N ILE A 26 8.94 -3.82 -13.39
CA ILE A 26 8.59 -2.60 -12.67
C ILE A 26 9.88 -1.91 -12.23
N ARG A 27 10.02 -0.65 -12.65
CA ARG A 27 11.16 0.20 -12.33
C ARG A 27 10.72 1.41 -11.53
N MET A 28 11.68 2.02 -10.83
CA MET A 28 11.44 3.23 -10.06
C MET A 28 12.53 4.29 -10.25
N ASN A 29 12.13 5.55 -10.14
CA ASN A 29 13.02 6.70 -9.99
C ASN A 29 12.62 7.50 -8.76
N MET A 30 13.59 8.09 -8.08
CA MET A 30 13.27 9.12 -7.09
C MET A 30 12.75 10.37 -7.79
N VAL A 31 11.87 11.14 -7.14
CA VAL A 31 11.39 12.42 -7.69
C VAL A 31 12.57 13.32 -8.03
N GLY A 32 12.62 13.78 -9.28
CA GLY A 32 13.71 14.60 -9.83
C GLY A 32 14.85 13.82 -10.49
N ASP A 33 14.86 12.49 -10.40
CA ASP A 33 15.79 11.64 -11.15
C ASP A 33 15.26 11.34 -12.56
N THR A 34 16.14 11.38 -13.55
CA THR A 34 15.87 11.12 -14.97
C THR A 34 16.66 9.93 -15.52
N GLY A 35 17.35 9.18 -14.65
CA GLY A 35 18.06 7.96 -15.01
C GLY A 35 17.14 6.83 -15.48
N LYS A 36 17.74 5.71 -15.90
CA LYS A 36 17.01 4.51 -16.39
C LYS A 36 16.08 3.86 -15.35
N GLY A 37 16.15 4.28 -14.09
CA GLY A 37 15.41 3.72 -12.98
C GLY A 37 16.02 2.44 -12.43
N THR A 38 15.68 2.15 -11.17
CA THR A 38 16.09 0.96 -10.43
C THR A 38 15.02 -0.12 -10.59
N LEU A 39 15.43 -1.36 -10.81
CA LEU A 39 14.51 -2.49 -10.92
C LEU A 39 13.91 -2.82 -9.54
N MET A 40 12.59 -2.81 -9.43
CA MET A 40 11.86 -3.15 -8.20
C MET A 40 11.27 -4.55 -8.26
N ALA A 41 10.79 -5.00 -9.42
CA ALA A 41 10.24 -6.34 -9.61
C ALA A 41 10.37 -6.75 -11.08
N GLN A 42 10.44 -8.06 -11.32
CA GLN A 42 10.41 -8.65 -12.65
C GLN A 42 9.44 -9.84 -12.66
N TYR A 43 8.65 -9.92 -13.71
CA TYR A 43 7.61 -10.91 -13.93
C TYR A 43 7.78 -11.57 -15.30
N GLU A 44 7.27 -12.78 -15.43
CA GLU A 44 7.34 -13.58 -16.65
C GLU A 44 6.56 -12.95 -17.81
N THR A 45 5.43 -12.30 -17.51
CA THR A 45 4.59 -11.64 -18.51
C THR A 45 4.33 -10.17 -18.16
N PRO A 46 4.10 -9.30 -19.17
CA PRO A 46 3.67 -7.92 -18.95
C PRO A 46 2.38 -7.81 -18.12
N GLU A 47 1.43 -8.71 -18.32
CA GLU A 47 0.13 -8.72 -17.63
C GLU A 47 0.31 -8.93 -16.12
N LYS A 48 1.25 -9.80 -15.71
CA LYS A 48 1.61 -9.96 -14.30
C LYS A 48 2.23 -8.70 -13.72
N ALA A 49 3.10 -8.01 -14.49
CA ALA A 49 3.68 -6.74 -14.05
C ALA A 49 2.62 -5.63 -13.91
N GLU A 50 1.66 -5.56 -14.82
CA GLU A 50 0.50 -4.66 -14.72
C GLU A 50 -0.32 -4.97 -13.47
N LYS A 51 -0.61 -6.25 -13.21
CA LYS A 51 -1.33 -6.68 -12.00
C LYS A 51 -0.60 -6.30 -10.71
N ALA A 52 0.72 -6.49 -10.65
CA ALA A 52 1.54 -6.05 -9.53
C ALA A 52 1.48 -4.53 -9.31
N MET A 53 1.48 -3.75 -10.40
CA MET A 53 1.32 -2.30 -10.34
C MET A 53 -0.07 -1.91 -9.81
N GLU A 54 -1.14 -2.61 -10.21
CA GLU A 54 -2.48 -2.42 -9.65
C GLU A 54 -2.53 -2.74 -8.15
N MET A 55 -1.88 -3.82 -7.71
CA MET A 55 -1.80 -4.18 -6.29
C MET A 55 -1.10 -3.09 -5.48
N LEU A 56 -0.02 -2.52 -5.99
CA LEU A 56 0.64 -1.37 -5.37
C LEU A 56 -0.30 -0.16 -5.26
N HIS A 57 -1.05 0.16 -6.31
CA HIS A 57 -2.04 1.25 -6.30
C HIS A 57 -3.18 0.98 -5.32
N LYS A 58 -3.66 -0.27 -5.21
CA LYS A 58 -4.68 -0.68 -4.22
C LYS A 58 -4.16 -0.59 -2.80
N ALA A 59 -2.92 -1.01 -2.55
CA ALA A 59 -2.27 -0.87 -1.26
C ALA A 59 -2.15 0.61 -0.85
N TYR A 60 -1.84 1.50 -1.80
CA TYR A 60 -1.79 2.95 -1.56
C TYR A 60 -3.18 3.60 -1.42
N THR A 61 -4.15 3.27 -2.27
CA THR A 61 -5.49 3.87 -2.22
C THR A 61 -6.34 3.33 -1.07
N GLY A 62 -6.08 2.10 -0.62
CA GLY A 62 -6.60 1.55 0.64
C GLY A 62 -6.08 2.30 1.89
N ILE A 63 -5.15 3.25 1.73
CA ILE A 63 -4.73 4.22 2.77
C ILE A 63 -5.79 5.33 2.95
N MET A 64 -6.74 5.50 2.01
CA MET A 64 -7.91 6.35 2.19
C MET A 64 -9.13 5.51 2.61
N PRO A 65 -9.26 5.07 3.88
CA PRO A 65 -10.60 4.91 4.40
C PRO A 65 -11.23 6.30 4.29
N SER A 66 -12.41 6.37 3.71
CA SER A 66 -13.24 7.58 3.66
C SER A 66 -13.30 8.23 5.04
N LEU A 67 -12.38 9.15 5.32
CA LEU A 67 -12.36 9.99 6.51
C LEU A 67 -13.38 11.12 6.32
N VAL A 68 -14.64 10.72 6.16
CA VAL A 68 -15.79 11.52 6.60
C VAL A 68 -16.24 10.86 7.90
N ILE A 69 -15.43 11.01 8.94
CA ILE A 69 -15.93 10.82 10.30
C ILE A 69 -16.76 12.07 10.57
N ASP A 70 -18.08 12.00 10.37
CA ASP A 70 -18.95 12.96 11.05
C ASP A 70 -18.64 12.80 12.54
N ARG A 71 -18.03 13.81 13.15
CA ARG A 71 -17.69 13.78 14.58
C ARG A 71 -18.93 13.66 15.46
N ASN A 72 -20.13 13.85 14.90
CA ASN A 72 -21.41 13.66 15.57
C ASN A 72 -22.02 12.27 15.33
N ALA A 73 -21.47 11.46 14.41
CA ALA A 73 -21.92 10.09 14.22
C ALA A 73 -21.43 9.25 15.40
N LYS A 74 -22.37 8.84 16.25
CA LYS A 74 -22.13 7.78 17.23
C LYS A 74 -21.99 6.46 16.47
N LEU A 75 -20.76 6.04 16.18
CA LEU A 75 -20.52 4.67 15.76
C LEU A 75 -20.73 3.77 16.98
N ASP A 76 -21.57 2.74 16.84
CA ASP A 76 -21.69 1.70 17.86
C ASP A 76 -20.42 0.84 17.92
N GLU A 77 -20.28 0.07 18.99
CA GLU A 77 -19.08 -0.73 19.28
C GLU A 77 -18.82 -1.80 18.21
N GLU A 78 -19.87 -2.34 17.61
CA GLU A 78 -19.80 -3.34 16.54
C GLU A 78 -19.26 -2.72 15.24
N SER A 79 -19.78 -1.55 14.86
CA SER A 79 -19.32 -0.78 13.70
C SER A 79 -17.88 -0.29 13.87
N MET A 80 -17.48 0.12 15.08
CA MET A 80 -16.08 0.46 15.38
C MET A 80 -15.17 -0.74 15.21
N LYS A 81 -15.57 -1.91 15.71
CA LYS A 81 -14.78 -3.15 15.60
C LYS A 81 -14.66 -3.61 14.15
N ALA A 82 -15.74 -3.52 13.37
CA ALA A 82 -15.73 -3.80 11.95
C ALA A 82 -14.80 -2.84 11.18
N LEU A 83 -14.85 -1.53 11.51
CA LEU A 83 -13.97 -0.53 10.91
C LEU A 83 -12.49 -0.82 11.23
N ILE A 84 -12.15 -1.04 12.50
CA ILE A 84 -10.77 -1.38 12.92
C ILE A 84 -10.27 -2.63 12.20
N ASN A 85 -11.10 -3.67 12.10
CA ASN A 85 -10.72 -4.91 11.43
C ASN A 85 -10.58 -4.75 9.90
N SER A 86 -11.22 -3.75 9.30
CA SER A 86 -11.14 -3.50 7.87
C SER A 86 -9.91 -2.68 7.45
N ILE A 87 -9.19 -2.07 8.40
CA ILE A 87 -8.06 -1.17 8.10
C ILE A 87 -6.76 -1.81 8.61
N GLU A 88 -5.92 -2.28 7.69
CA GLU A 88 -4.60 -2.79 8.05
C GLU A 88 -3.67 -1.67 8.57
N GLY A 89 -2.88 -2.00 9.59
CA GLY A 89 -1.90 -1.08 10.16
C GLY A 89 -2.49 0.01 11.06
N VAL A 90 -3.77 -0.05 11.42
CA VAL A 90 -4.38 0.85 12.41
C VAL A 90 -4.40 0.18 13.78
N PHE A 91 -3.85 0.86 14.78
CA PHE A 91 -3.93 0.47 16.18
C PHE A 91 -4.76 1.51 16.93
N VAL A 92 -5.89 1.08 17.51
CA VAL A 92 -6.76 1.93 18.34
C VAL A 92 -6.58 1.54 19.79
N LYS A 93 -6.33 2.51 20.66
CA LYS A 93 -6.28 2.32 22.12
C LYS A 93 -7.21 3.30 22.83
N PRO A 94 -7.76 2.93 24.00
CA PRO A 94 -8.50 3.88 24.83
C PRO A 94 -7.60 5.05 25.24
N ALA A 95 -8.10 6.28 25.08
CA ALA A 95 -7.48 7.48 25.63
C ALA A 95 -8.25 7.95 26.88
N ASN A 96 -7.87 9.10 27.43
CA ASN A 96 -8.57 9.66 28.60
C ASN A 96 -10.01 10.05 28.24
N ALA A 97 -10.90 10.03 29.24
CA ALA A 97 -12.23 10.65 29.19
C ALA A 97 -13.11 10.31 27.96
N GLY A 98 -13.18 9.03 27.58
CA GLY A 98 -14.09 8.57 26.52
C GLY A 98 -13.58 8.80 25.10
N ASP A 99 -12.36 9.30 24.94
CA ASP A 99 -11.69 9.45 23.66
C ASP A 99 -10.96 8.16 23.24
N ILE A 100 -10.66 8.05 21.94
CA ILE A 100 -9.85 6.99 21.35
C ILE A 100 -8.59 7.58 20.70
N ASP A 101 -7.44 6.97 20.95
CA ASP A 101 -6.20 7.26 20.25
C ASP A 101 -6.07 6.32 19.05
N VAL A 102 -5.97 6.88 17.84
CA VAL A 102 -5.77 6.13 16.60
C VAL A 102 -4.33 6.31 16.13
N HIS A 103 -3.58 5.21 16.11
CA HIS A 103 -2.22 5.15 15.59
C HIS A 103 -2.20 4.45 14.23
N MET A 104 -1.59 5.08 13.23
CA MET A 104 -1.35 4.45 11.92
C MET A 104 0.12 4.00 11.86
N LEU A 105 0.35 2.70 11.79
CA LEU A 105 1.65 2.13 11.46
C LEU A 105 1.98 2.41 9.99
N PRO A 106 3.27 2.65 9.64
CA PRO A 106 3.66 2.75 8.25
C PRO A 106 3.29 1.45 7.53
N ARG A 107 2.39 1.52 6.54
CA ARG A 107 2.13 0.36 5.67
C ARG A 107 3.35 0.06 4.83
N ILE A 108 3.69 -1.22 4.75
CA ILE A 108 4.78 -1.76 3.96
C ILE A 108 4.13 -2.61 2.86
N PHE A 109 4.46 -2.31 1.60
CA PHE A 109 4.12 -3.13 0.46
C PHE A 109 5.39 -3.72 -0.11
N GLN A 110 5.48 -5.05 -0.19
CA GLN A 110 6.53 -5.72 -0.93
C GLN A 110 5.95 -6.22 -2.25
N PHE A 111 6.66 -6.00 -3.37
CA PHE A 111 6.22 -6.58 -4.63
C PHE A 111 6.17 -8.10 -4.52
N PRO A 112 5.07 -8.74 -4.93
CA PRO A 112 4.95 -10.19 -4.87
C PRO A 112 5.91 -10.86 -5.87
N THR A 113 6.27 -12.10 -5.57
CA THR A 113 6.95 -13.02 -6.50
C THR A 113 6.06 -13.32 -7.70
N ASP A 114 6.63 -13.91 -8.75
CA ASP A 114 5.88 -14.22 -9.96
C ASP A 114 4.77 -15.27 -9.74
N ASP A 115 5.02 -16.25 -8.86
CA ASP A 115 4.08 -17.31 -8.49
C ASP A 115 2.89 -16.80 -7.66
N GLU A 116 3.05 -15.67 -6.98
CA GLU A 116 2.01 -15.03 -6.15
C GLU A 116 1.04 -14.18 -6.99
N ILE A 117 1.29 -14.02 -8.30
CA ILE A 117 0.41 -13.28 -9.20
C ILE A 117 -0.35 -14.23 -10.11
N GLU A 118 -1.66 -14.30 -9.88
CA GLU A 118 -2.61 -14.92 -10.77
C GLU A 118 -3.20 -13.88 -11.73
N VAL A 119 -3.13 -14.18 -13.03
CA VAL A 119 -3.81 -13.45 -14.11
C VAL A 119 -4.88 -14.37 -14.68
N GLU A 120 -6.12 -13.88 -14.74
CA GLU A 120 -7.20 -14.61 -15.40
C GLU A 120 -6.94 -14.59 -16.93
N GLU A 121 -6.99 -15.76 -17.58
CA GLU A 121 -6.81 -15.93 -19.03
C GLU A 121 -7.91 -15.23 -19.86
#